data_AF-A0A661TPD4-F1
#
_entry.id   AF-A0A661TPD4-F1
#
_cell.length_a   1.000
_cell.length_b   1.000
_cell.length_c   1.000
_cell.angle_alpha   90.00
_cell.angle_beta   90.00
_cell.angle_gamma   90.00
#
_symmetry.space_group_name_H-M   'P 1'
#
loop_
_entity.id
_entity.type
_entity.pdbx_description
1 polymer ?
#
loop_
_entity_poly.entity_id
_entity_poly.type
_entity_poly.pdbx_seq_one_letter_code
_entity_poly.pdbx_strand_id
1 'polypeptide(L)' 'WKHWANYGILAVEMETAVLYTLAAKFQVNALSILTVSDSLVTREETTSKERQKTFNQMVEVALKLVE' A
#
# COMPACT_ATOMS: atom_id res chain seq x y z
N TRP A 1 6.82 -6.99 -13.38
CA TRP A 1 5.67 -6.07 -13.39
C TRP A 1 4.84 -6.12 -14.68
N LYS A 2 5.42 -6.20 -15.90
CA LYS A 2 4.68 -6.18 -17.18
C LYS A 2 3.47 -7.14 -17.27
N HIS A 3 3.63 -8.38 -16.83
CA HIS A 3 2.52 -9.35 -16.81
C HIS A 3 1.34 -8.84 -15.98
N TRP A 4 1.59 -8.37 -14.75
CA TRP A 4 0.58 -7.86 -13.83
C TRP A 4 -0.01 -6.52 -14.27
N ALA A 5 0.78 -5.65 -14.90
CA ALA A 5 0.31 -4.39 -15.45
C ALA A 5 -0.76 -4.59 -16.55
N ASN A 6 -0.67 -5.66 -17.34
CA ASN A 6 -1.70 -5.99 -18.34
C ASN A 6 -3.07 -6.29 -17.71
N TYR A 7 -3.11 -6.62 -16.42
CA TYR A 7 -4.34 -6.85 -15.64
C TYR A 7 -4.75 -5.63 -14.79
N GLY A 8 -4.07 -4.49 -14.92
CA GLY A 8 -4.40 -3.28 -14.16
C GLY A 8 -3.92 -3.29 -12.70
N ILE A 9 -3.01 -4.19 -12.33
CA ILE A 9 -2.39 -4.17 -10.99
C ILE A 9 -1.56 -2.89 -10.82
N LEU A 10 -1.86 -2.13 -9.76
CA LEU A 10 -1.30 -0.78 -9.55
C LEU A 10 0.07 -0.77 -8.88
N ALA A 11 0.28 -1.62 -7.87
CA ALA A 11 1.48 -1.65 -7.04
C ALA A 11 1.78 -3.06 -6.54
N VAL A 12 2.97 -3.26 -5.98
CA VAL A 12 3.40 -4.49 -5.32
C VAL A 12 3.75 -4.19 -3.86
N GLU A 13 3.34 -5.08 -2.97
CA GLU A 13 3.61 -5.08 -1.53
C GLU A 13 3.65 -6.55 -1.05
N MET A 14 3.83 -6.82 0.25
CA MET A 14 4.14 -8.18 0.73
C MET A 14 3.21 -8.71 1.84
N GLU A 15 2.15 -7.98 2.23
CA GLU A 15 1.38 -8.27 3.45
C GLU A 15 -0.15 -8.36 3.24
N THR A 16 -0.70 -7.60 2.29
CA THR A 16 -2.14 -7.35 2.14
C THR A 16 -2.92 -8.63 1.87
N ALA A 17 -2.36 -9.55 1.07
CA ALA A 17 -3.00 -10.82 0.76
C ALA A 17 -3.30 -11.64 2.02
N VAL A 18 -2.34 -11.71 2.96
CA VAL A 18 -2.52 -12.45 4.21
C VAL A 18 -3.41 -11.67 5.17
N LEU A 19 -3.25 -10.35 5.27
CA LEU A 19 -4.12 -9.50 6.09
C LEU A 19 -5.60 -9.72 5.74
N TYR A 20 -5.95 -9.63 4.46
CA TYR A 20 -7.34 -9.79 4.00
C TYR A 20 -7.83 -11.23 4.14
N THR A 21 -6.97 -12.23 3.92
CA THR A 21 -7.32 -13.64 4.14
C THR A 21 -7.67 -13.91 5.60
N LEU A 22 -6.88 -13.39 6.55
CA LEU A 22 -7.14 -13.54 7.98
C LEU A 22 -8.38 -12.75 8.42
N ALA A 23 -8.54 -11.53 7.92
CA ALA A 23 -9.71 -10.70 8.22
C ALA A 23 -11.01 -11.40 7.80
N ALA A 24 -11.04 -11.95 6.58
CA ALA A 24 -12.16 -12.75 6.08
C ALA A 24 -12.39 -14.02 6.93
N LYS A 25 -11.32 -14.74 7.30
CA LYS A 25 -11.41 -15.95 8.13
C LYS A 25 -12.02 -15.68 9.51
N PHE A 26 -11.64 -14.58 10.14
CA PHE A 26 -12.07 -14.23 11.49
C PHE A 26 -13.25 -13.26 11.54
N GLN A 27 -13.84 -12.93 10.37
CA GLN A 27 -15.00 -12.04 10.24
C GLN A 27 -14.77 -10.66 10.87
N VAL A 28 -13.58 -10.09 10.65
CA VAL A 28 -13.22 -8.73 11.09
C VAL A 28 -12.92 -7.84 9.89
N ASN A 29 -13.00 -6.52 10.10
CA ASN A 29 -12.69 -5.55 9.06
C ASN A 29 -11.17 -5.34 8.94
N ALA A 30 -10.66 -5.24 7.71
CA ALA A 30 -9.28 -4.86 7.44
C ALA A 30 -9.18 -4.03 6.15
N LEU A 31 -8.17 -3.17 6.10
CA LEU A 31 -7.84 -2.34 4.94
C LEU A 31 -6.32 -2.11 4.89
N SER A 32 -5.74 -2.22 3.70
CA SER A 32 -4.37 -1.79 3.41
C SER A 32 -4.40 -0.44 2.69
N ILE A 33 -3.67 0.54 3.22
CA ILE A 33 -3.43 1.84 2.57
C ILE A 33 -1.94 1.94 2.30
N LEU A 34 -1.56 2.26 1.06
CA LEU A 34 -0.18 2.18 0.59
C LEU A 34 0.27 3.53 0.03
N THR A 35 1.49 3.95 0.36
CA THR A 35 2.20 5.05 -0.30
C THR A 35 3.25 4.47 -1.23
N VAL A 36 3.28 4.90 -2.49
CA VAL A 36 4.27 4.43 -3.46
C VAL A 36 5.67 4.98 -3.09
N SER A 37 6.59 4.11 -2.70
CA SER A 37 7.97 4.47 -2.35
C SER A 37 8.94 4.43 -3.53
N ASP A 38 8.63 3.63 -4.54
CA ASP A 38 9.50 3.34 -5.66
C ASP A 38 8.68 2.86 -6.87
N SER A 39 9.28 2.93 -8.04
CA SER A 39 8.66 2.58 -9.31
C SER A 39 9.51 1.57 -10.05
N LEU A 40 9.01 0.33 -10.16
CA LEU A 40 9.63 -0.72 -10.98
C LEU A 40 9.62 -0.39 -12.50
N VAL A 41 8.87 0.64 -12.90
CA VAL A 41 8.75 1.10 -14.28
C VAL A 41 9.81 2.15 -14.60
N THR A 42 9.90 3.21 -13.78
CA THR A 42 10.82 4.35 -13.99
C THR A 42 12.18 4.15 -13.30
N ARG A 43 12.28 3.21 -12.36
CA ARG A 43 13.42 2.99 -11.45
C ARG A 43 13.69 4.15 -10.48
N GLU A 44 12.69 5.00 -10.27
CA GLU A 44 12.75 6.03 -9.25
C GLU A 44 12.56 5.39 -7.87
N GLU A 45 13.37 5.82 -6.91
CA GLU A 45 13.28 5.41 -5.52
C GLU A 45 13.30 6.66 -4.64
N THR A 46 12.42 6.69 -3.64
CA THR A 46 12.37 7.81 -2.68
C THR A 46 13.49 7.69 -1.65
N THR A 47 14.09 8.83 -1.32
CA THR A 47 15.02 8.94 -0.20
C THR A 47 14.29 8.82 1.14
N SER A 48 15.01 8.46 2.22
CA SER A 48 14.41 8.36 3.56
C SER A 48 13.75 9.66 4.02
N LYS A 49 14.30 10.82 3.62
CA LYS A 49 13.76 12.14 3.96
C LYS A 49 12.44 12.44 3.23
N GLU A 50 12.31 12.01 1.99
CA GLU A 50 11.06 12.15 1.23
C GLU A 50 9.98 11.27 1.84
N ARG A 51 10.29 10.00 2.14
CA ARG A 51 9.36 9.07 2.79
C ARG A 51 8.83 9.63 4.12
N GLN A 52 9.72 10.17 4.96
CA GLN A 52 9.32 10.79 6.22
C GLN A 52 8.31 11.93 6.04
N LYS A 53 8.43 12.72 4.97
CA LYS A 53 7.57 13.89 4.74
C LYS A 53 6.27 13.55 4.02
N THR A 54 6.27 12.56 3.13
CA THR A 54 5.11 12.25 2.28
C THR A 54 4.17 11.21 2.89
N PHE A 55 4.65 10.37 3.81
CA PHE A 55 3.84 9.27 4.35
C PHE A 55 2.80 9.74 5.39
N ASN A 56 2.90 10.98 5.88
CA ASN A 56 1.95 11.54 6.85
C ASN A 56 0.51 11.56 6.31
N GLN A 57 0.31 11.85 5.03
CA GLN A 57 -1.02 11.90 4.41
C GLN A 57 -1.73 10.55 4.48
N MET A 58 -1.00 9.46 4.24
CA MET A 58 -1.53 8.10 4.36
C MET A 58 -2.00 7.80 5.79
N VAL A 59 -1.21 8.21 6.79
CA VAL A 59 -1.55 8.03 8.20
C VAL A 59 -2.77 8.86 8.59
N GLU A 60 -2.86 10.12 8.16
CA GLU A 60 -4.03 10.97 8.40
C GLU A 60 -5.31 10.39 7.79
N VAL A 61 -5.24 9.83 6.57
CA VAL A 61 -6.37 9.13 5.95
C VAL A 61 -6.74 7.88 6.74
N ALA A 62 -5.76 7.09 7.17
CA ALA A 62 -6.00 5.89 7.97
C ALA A 62 -6.71 6.19 9.30
N LEU A 63 -6.27 7.24 10.01
CA LEU A 63 -6.87 7.64 11.29
C LEU A 63 -8.32 8.09 11.15
N LYS A 64 -8.65 8.82 10.07
CA LYS A 64 -10.03 9.28 9.78
C LYS A 64 -11.02 8.15 9.49
N LEU A 65 -10.56 6.93 9.20
CA LEU A 65 -11.44 5.79 8.97
C LEU A 65 -11.88 5.09 10.26
N VAL A 66 -11.22 5.39 11.38
CA VAL A 66 -11.44 4.76 12.69
C VAL A 66 -12.29 5.64 13.61
N GLU A 67 -12.44 6.92 13.28
CA GLU A 67 -13.44 7.84 13.87
C GLU A 67 -14.85 7.53 13.34
#